data_AF-L0IUU9-F1
#
_entry.id   AF-L0IUU9-F1
#
_cell.length_a   1.000
_cell.length_b   1.000
_cell.length_c   1.000
_cell.angle_alpha   90.00
_cell.angle_beta   90.00
_cell.angle_gamma   90.00
#
_symmetry.space_group_name_H-M   'P 1'
#
loop_
_entity.id
_entity.type
_entity.pdbx_description
1 polymer ?
#
loop_
_entity_poly.entity_id
_entity_poly.type
_entity_poly.pdbx_seq_one_letter_code
_entity_poly.pdbx_strand_id
1 'polypeptide(L)'
;MTAETRDGPPRALLIAALVVAVGAVIGILVVAALQQSPPSQQPVAIASVPAPKGDSAECRALLGALPEQLGDYHRAPAAQPAPAGAAAWTAAGEPIIVRCGLDRPAEFVVGSPLQVVNAVQWFRVGEAGAGNDPAADQGRSTWFAVDRAVYVALTLPQGSGPTPIQEISDIIAKSLPAKPIDPAPVR
;
A
#
# COMPACT_ATOMS: atom_id res chain seq x y z
N MET A 1 -54.97 -39.15 42.45
CA MET A 1 -53.82 -38.26 42.76
C MET A 1 -52.75 -38.64 41.76
N THR A 2 -52.31 -37.81 40.82
CA THR A 2 -52.22 -36.35 40.70
C THR A 2 -52.34 -35.98 39.22
N ALA A 3 -53.13 -34.97 38.87
CA ALA A 3 -53.11 -34.40 37.54
C ALA A 3 -51.91 -33.45 37.46
N GLU A 4 -50.88 -33.86 36.71
CA GLU A 4 -49.74 -33.03 36.37
C GLU A 4 -50.21 -32.00 35.34
N THR A 5 -50.69 -30.85 35.82
CA THR A 5 -50.91 -29.70 34.94
C THR A 5 -49.55 -29.17 34.55
N ARG A 6 -49.12 -29.52 33.34
CA ARG A 6 -47.97 -28.90 32.65
C ARG A 6 -48.26 -27.41 32.48
N ASP A 7 -47.86 -26.62 33.47
CA ASP A 7 -47.94 -25.16 33.43
C ASP A 7 -46.74 -24.64 32.63
N GLY A 8 -46.86 -24.74 31.30
CA GLY A 8 -45.88 -24.22 30.35
C GLY A 8 -46.19 -22.75 30.02
N PRO A 9 -45.17 -21.91 29.75
CA PRO A 9 -45.39 -20.52 29.36
C PRO A 9 -46.34 -20.42 28.16
N PRO A 10 -47.30 -19.48 28.14
CA PRO A 10 -48.25 -19.35 27.06
C PRO A 10 -47.54 -19.17 25.72
N ARG A 11 -48.02 -19.86 24.67
CA ARG A 11 -47.39 -19.90 23.34
C ARG A 11 -47.09 -18.51 22.77
N ALA A 12 -47.92 -17.52 23.08
CA ALA A 12 -47.71 -16.13 22.69
C ALA A 12 -46.42 -15.53 23.29
N LEU A 13 -46.09 -15.85 24.55
CA LEU A 13 -44.84 -15.41 25.19
C LEU A 13 -43.63 -16.12 24.57
N LEU A 14 -43.75 -17.40 24.21
CA LEU A 14 -42.68 -18.13 23.53
C LEU A 14 -42.40 -17.56 22.14
N ILE A 15 -43.44 -17.23 21.37
CA ILE A 15 -43.31 -16.60 20.05
C ILE A 15 -42.70 -15.20 20.16
N ALA A 16 -43.18 -14.38 21.10
CA ALA A 16 -42.63 -13.04 21.33
C ALA A 16 -41.15 -13.09 21.72
N ALA A 17 -40.78 -13.99 22.64
CA ALA A 17 -39.39 -14.19 23.04
C ALA A 17 -38.50 -14.63 21.86
N LEU A 18 -38.99 -15.53 21.01
CA LEU A 18 -38.28 -15.98 19.81
C LEU A 18 -38.04 -14.83 18.82
N VAL A 19 -39.06 -14.02 18.55
CA VAL A 19 -38.94 -12.88 17.63
C VAL A 19 -37.93 -11.85 18.14
N VAL A 20 -37.95 -11.54 19.44
CA VAL A 20 -36.98 -10.64 20.05
C VAL A 20 -35.56 -11.22 19.97
N ALA A 21 -35.38 -12.51 20.26
CA ALA A 21 -34.09 -13.16 20.19
C ALA A 21 -33.52 -13.16 18.76
N VAL A 22 -34.34 -13.50 17.76
CA VAL A 22 -33.93 -13.50 16.35
C VAL A 22 -33.62 -12.08 15.87
N GLY A 23 -34.46 -11.10 16.23
CA GLY A 23 -34.24 -9.70 15.91
C GLY A 23 -32.92 -9.16 16.51
N ALA A 24 -32.62 -9.53 17.76
CA ALA A 24 -31.36 -9.17 18.40
C ALA A 24 -30.15 -9.80 17.70
N VAL A 25 -30.22 -11.09 17.34
CA VAL A 25 -29.14 -11.77 16.60
C VAL A 25 -28.91 -11.12 15.23
N ILE A 26 -29.99 -10.86 14.47
CA ILE A 26 -29.89 -10.17 13.17
C ILE A 26 -29.30 -8.78 13.35
N GLY A 27 -29.77 -8.01 14.34
CA GLY A 27 -29.23 -6.69 14.64
C GLY A 27 -27.74 -6.72 14.97
N ILE A 28 -27.31 -7.67 15.81
CA ILE A 28 -25.89 -7.87 16.15
C ILE A 28 -25.08 -8.24 14.91
N LEU A 29 -25.59 -9.13 14.04
CA LEU A 29 -24.89 -9.52 12.81
C LEU A 29 -24.78 -8.35 11.82
N VAL A 30 -25.81 -7.52 11.69
CA VAL A 30 -25.77 -6.32 10.84
C VAL A 30 -24.77 -5.31 11.40
N VAL A 31 -24.80 -5.03 12.70
CA VAL A 31 -23.83 -4.13 13.34
C VAL A 31 -22.41 -4.67 13.21
N ALA A 32 -22.22 -5.97 13.40
CA ALA A 32 -20.92 -6.61 13.21
C ALA A 32 -20.45 -6.52 11.76
N ALA A 33 -21.32 -6.75 10.78
CA ALA A 33 -20.98 -6.63 9.35
C ALA A 33 -20.66 -5.18 8.95
N LEU A 34 -21.34 -4.19 9.54
CA LEU A 34 -21.08 -2.77 9.31
C LEU A 34 -19.79 -2.28 10.01
N GLN A 35 -19.45 -2.87 11.17
CA GLN A 35 -18.23 -2.53 11.92
C GLN A 35 -17.00 -3.33 11.49
N GLN A 36 -17.17 -4.44 10.78
CA GLN A 36 -16.08 -5.14 10.12
C GLN A 36 -15.53 -4.23 9.03
N SER A 37 -14.56 -3.38 9.38
CA SER A 37 -13.64 -2.86 8.38
C SER A 37 -13.09 -4.07 7.61
N PRO A 38 -13.09 -4.04 6.26
CA PRO A 38 -12.54 -5.14 5.48
C PRO A 38 -11.14 -5.49 6.02
N PRO A 39 -10.76 -6.78 6.09
CA PRO A 39 -9.63 -7.28 6.89
C PRO A 39 -8.20 -6.79 6.50
N SER A 40 -8.01 -5.60 5.93
CA SER A 40 -6.73 -5.20 5.33
C SER A 40 -6.47 -3.69 5.23
N GLN A 41 -6.84 -2.87 6.21
CA GLN A 41 -6.57 -1.42 6.15
C GLN A 41 -6.00 -0.81 7.44
N GLN A 42 -5.12 -1.53 8.15
CA GLN A 42 -4.29 -0.84 9.14
C GLN A 42 -3.51 0.29 8.43
N PRO A 43 -3.62 1.55 8.89
CA PRO A 43 -2.93 2.64 8.24
C PRO A 43 -1.42 2.42 8.22
N VAL A 44 -0.82 2.51 7.04
CA VAL A 44 0.63 2.34 6.86
C VAL A 44 1.32 3.64 7.23
N ALA A 45 2.23 3.60 8.20
CA ALA A 45 3.10 4.73 8.52
C ALA A 45 4.11 4.92 7.39
N ILE A 46 4.01 6.06 6.69
CA ILE A 46 4.93 6.42 5.61
C ILE A 46 5.80 7.56 6.13
N ALA A 47 7.09 7.28 6.31
CA ALA A 47 8.05 8.32 6.70
C ALA A 47 8.04 9.47 5.67
N SER A 48 8.02 10.69 6.17
CA SER A 48 8.11 11.91 5.35
C SER A 48 9.55 12.10 4.88
N VAL A 49 9.72 12.20 3.56
CA VAL A 49 10.97 12.50 2.86
C VAL A 49 10.69 13.69 1.94
N PRO A 50 11.64 14.61 1.70
CA PRO A 50 11.43 15.72 0.78
C PRO A 50 10.89 15.27 -0.58
N ALA A 51 9.68 15.75 -0.90
CA ALA A 51 8.97 15.47 -2.14
C ALA A 51 8.46 16.78 -2.76
N PRO A 52 9.35 17.68 -3.21
CA PRO A 52 8.94 19.02 -3.69
C PRO A 52 8.00 18.95 -4.90
N LYS A 53 7.95 17.82 -5.61
CA LYS A 53 7.03 17.59 -6.73
C LYS A 53 5.89 16.62 -6.39
N GLY A 54 5.65 16.31 -5.11
CA GLY A 54 4.64 15.33 -4.69
C GLY A 54 3.20 15.66 -5.14
N ASP A 55 2.86 16.95 -5.22
CA ASP A 55 1.54 17.44 -5.66
C ASP A 55 1.48 17.81 -7.17
N SER A 56 2.55 17.51 -7.91
CA SER A 56 2.63 17.80 -9.35
C SER A 56 1.53 17.07 -10.16
N ALA A 57 1.28 17.54 -11.39
CA ALA A 57 0.32 16.89 -12.28
C ALA A 57 0.76 15.46 -12.62
N GLU A 58 2.07 15.25 -12.80
CA GLU A 58 2.70 13.96 -13.02
C GLU A 58 2.42 12.99 -11.89
N CYS A 59 2.64 13.40 -10.63
CA CYS A 59 2.38 12.53 -9.49
C CYS A 59 0.89 12.26 -9.27
N ARG A 60 0.01 13.23 -9.52
CA ARG A 60 -1.45 12.99 -9.48
C ARG A 60 -1.89 12.00 -10.55
N ALA A 61 -1.34 12.10 -11.77
CA ALA A 61 -1.63 11.15 -12.85
C ALA A 61 -1.14 9.73 -12.51
N LEU A 62 0.08 9.60 -11.99
CA LEU A 62 0.61 8.31 -11.52
C LEU A 62 -0.27 7.73 -10.41
N LEU A 63 -0.52 8.48 -9.35
CA LEU A 63 -1.30 8.02 -8.18
C LEU A 63 -2.73 7.63 -8.56
N GLY A 64 -3.36 8.36 -9.48
CA GLY A 64 -4.70 8.06 -9.99
C GLY A 64 -4.77 6.81 -10.87
N ALA A 65 -3.64 6.35 -11.40
CA ALA A 65 -3.54 5.12 -12.21
C ALA A 65 -3.09 3.90 -11.39
N LEU A 66 -2.77 4.08 -10.10
CA LEU A 66 -2.34 2.98 -9.24
C LEU A 66 -3.51 2.01 -8.95
N PRO A 67 -3.26 0.69 -8.98
CA PRO A 67 -4.29 -0.30 -8.78
C PRO A 67 -4.64 -0.47 -7.31
N GLU A 68 -5.83 -1.05 -7.06
CA GLU A 68 -6.25 -1.47 -5.72
C GLU A 68 -5.51 -2.71 -5.22
N GLN A 69 -4.95 -3.51 -6.13
CA GLN A 69 -4.18 -4.71 -5.84
C GLN A 69 -2.87 -4.68 -6.60
N LEU A 70 -1.80 -5.14 -5.96
CA LEU A 70 -0.45 -5.20 -6.51
C LEU A 70 0.12 -6.58 -6.19
N GLY A 71 -0.05 -7.55 -7.10
CA GLY A 71 0.08 -8.96 -6.76
C GLY A 71 -0.80 -9.35 -5.56
N ASP A 72 -0.21 -9.92 -4.52
CA ASP A 72 -0.91 -10.33 -3.29
C ASP A 72 -1.13 -9.16 -2.29
N TYR A 73 -0.67 -7.94 -2.62
CA TYR A 73 -0.78 -6.79 -1.73
C TYR A 73 -2.06 -6.00 -2.03
N HIS A 74 -2.79 -5.63 -0.97
CA HIS A 74 -4.00 -4.82 -1.08
C HIS A 74 -3.74 -3.36 -0.69
N ARG A 75 -4.40 -2.42 -1.38
CA ARG A 75 -4.27 -0.99 -1.11
C ARG A 75 -4.59 -0.69 0.36
N ALA A 76 -3.68 0.03 1.01
CA ALA A 76 -3.80 0.42 2.41
C ALA A 76 -3.81 1.95 2.53
N PRO A 77 -4.62 2.52 3.44
CA PRO A 77 -4.58 3.94 3.71
C PRO A 77 -3.22 4.32 4.33
N ALA A 78 -2.70 5.50 3.98
CA ALA A 78 -1.56 6.06 4.68
C ALA A 78 -2.00 6.62 6.04
N ALA A 79 -1.18 6.44 7.08
CA ALA A 79 -1.38 7.08 8.36
C ALA A 79 -1.30 8.61 8.23
N GLN A 80 -2.12 9.33 8.99
CA GLN A 80 -2.16 10.80 8.95
C GLN A 80 -1.07 11.42 9.83
N PRO A 81 -0.41 12.52 9.38
CA PRO A 81 -0.57 13.17 8.09
C PRO A 81 0.08 12.38 6.95
N ALA A 82 -0.67 12.12 5.87
CA ALA A 82 -0.18 11.37 4.73
C ALA A 82 0.75 12.24 3.87
N PRO A 83 1.97 11.77 3.51
CA PRO A 83 2.83 12.49 2.59
C PRO A 83 2.19 12.64 1.20
N ALA A 84 2.33 13.84 0.60
CA ALA A 84 1.94 14.07 -0.78
C ALA A 84 2.67 13.10 -1.73
N GLY A 85 2.01 12.68 -2.81
CA GLY A 85 2.62 11.79 -3.80
C GLY A 85 2.84 10.35 -3.31
N ALA A 86 2.28 9.92 -2.18
CA ALA A 86 2.52 8.59 -1.62
C ALA A 86 1.31 7.64 -1.71
N ALA A 87 1.61 6.35 -1.85
CA ALA A 87 0.63 5.26 -1.80
C ALA A 87 1.26 4.04 -1.13
N ALA A 88 0.42 3.21 -0.50
CA ALA A 88 0.87 1.96 0.09
C ALA A 88 -0.10 0.81 -0.20
N TRP A 89 0.46 -0.39 -0.20
CA TRP A 89 -0.26 -1.66 -0.14
C TRP A 89 0.32 -2.49 1.00
N THR A 90 -0.44 -3.44 1.54
CA THR A 90 0.02 -4.32 2.60
C THR A 90 -0.41 -5.76 2.35
N ALA A 91 0.48 -6.70 2.69
CA ALA A 91 0.19 -8.12 2.77
C ALA A 91 0.84 -8.64 4.05
N ALA A 92 0.06 -9.31 4.91
CA ALA A 92 0.53 -9.83 6.19
C ALA A 92 1.29 -8.81 7.09
N GLY A 93 0.95 -7.52 6.98
CA GLY A 93 1.60 -6.45 7.76
C GLY A 93 2.88 -5.88 7.13
N GLU A 94 3.36 -6.45 6.02
CA GLU A 94 4.52 -5.95 5.29
C GLU A 94 4.06 -4.97 4.20
N PRO A 95 4.43 -3.67 4.28
CA PRO A 95 3.94 -2.70 3.32
C PRO A 95 4.80 -2.67 2.05
N ILE A 96 4.20 -2.44 0.89
CA ILE A 96 4.86 -1.87 -0.30
C ILE A 96 4.51 -0.40 -0.35
N ILE A 97 5.49 0.46 -0.60
CA ILE A 97 5.30 1.92 -0.58
C ILE A 97 5.80 2.52 -1.90
N VAL A 98 4.97 3.34 -2.52
CA VAL A 98 5.35 4.21 -3.64
C VAL A 98 5.37 5.65 -3.15
N ARG A 99 6.41 6.40 -3.52
CA ARG A 99 6.53 7.85 -3.30
C ARG A 99 6.93 8.53 -4.60
N CYS A 100 6.13 9.47 -5.07
CA CYS A 100 6.37 10.23 -6.28
C CYS A 100 6.83 11.66 -5.97
N GLY A 101 7.68 12.22 -6.82
CA GLY A 101 8.06 13.63 -6.76
C GLY A 101 9.16 13.93 -5.76
N LEU A 102 9.97 12.92 -5.45
CA LEU A 102 11.16 13.03 -4.61
C LEU A 102 12.27 13.82 -5.32
N ASP A 103 13.23 14.28 -4.54
CA ASP A 103 14.52 14.75 -5.06
C ASP A 103 15.34 13.60 -5.65
N ARG A 104 16.32 13.93 -6.48
CA ARG A 104 17.29 12.95 -7.01
C ARG A 104 18.00 12.27 -5.83
N PRO A 105 18.04 10.93 -5.77
CA PRO A 105 18.78 10.23 -4.72
C PRO A 105 20.27 10.59 -4.78
N ALA A 106 20.88 10.87 -3.63
CA ALA A 106 22.25 11.40 -3.56
C ALA A 106 23.31 10.44 -4.13
N GLU A 107 23.04 9.13 -4.04
CA GLU A 107 23.90 8.06 -4.56
C GLU A 107 23.77 7.85 -6.08
N PHE A 108 22.76 8.46 -6.73
CA PHE A 108 22.59 8.33 -8.17
C PHE A 108 23.55 9.26 -8.92
N VAL A 109 24.75 8.74 -9.13
CA VAL A 109 25.87 9.39 -9.82
C VAL A 109 26.17 8.74 -11.17
N VAL A 110 26.99 9.39 -12.00
CA VAL A 110 27.42 8.85 -13.29
C VAL A 110 28.06 7.48 -13.10
N GLY A 111 27.62 6.49 -13.87
CA GLY A 111 28.09 5.11 -13.75
C GLY A 111 27.32 4.25 -12.75
N SER A 112 26.31 4.80 -12.07
CA SER A 112 25.42 4.01 -11.20
C SER A 112 24.77 2.84 -11.96
N PRO A 113 24.71 1.64 -11.37
CA PRO A 113 24.03 0.51 -11.99
C PRO A 113 22.53 0.79 -12.08
N LEU A 114 21.93 0.45 -13.22
CA LEU A 114 20.50 0.58 -13.48
C LEU A 114 19.92 -0.75 -13.92
N GLN A 115 18.74 -1.06 -13.41
CA GLN A 115 17.94 -2.20 -13.85
C GLN A 115 16.76 -1.71 -14.69
N VAL A 116 16.60 -2.28 -15.88
CA VAL A 116 15.43 -2.00 -16.72
C VAL A 116 14.33 -3.01 -16.41
N VAL A 117 13.15 -2.53 -16.03
CA VAL A 117 11.93 -3.33 -15.86
C VAL A 117 10.81 -2.65 -16.63
N ASN A 118 10.21 -3.35 -17.58
CA ASN A 118 9.10 -2.87 -18.42
C ASN A 118 9.26 -1.41 -18.88
N ALA A 119 10.38 -1.11 -19.53
CA ALA A 119 10.73 0.22 -20.07
C ALA A 119 10.92 1.34 -19.02
N VAL A 120 11.10 1.01 -17.74
CA VAL A 120 11.51 1.93 -16.67
C VAL A 120 12.93 1.60 -16.24
N GLN A 121 13.78 2.62 -16.10
CA GLN A 121 15.13 2.49 -15.56
C GLN A 121 15.11 2.74 -14.05
N TRP A 122 15.43 1.68 -13.29
CA TRP A 122 15.43 1.67 -11.83
C TRP A 122 16.85 1.72 -11.27
N PHE A 123 17.10 2.69 -10.40
CA PHE A 123 18.30 2.78 -9.58
C PHE A 123 17.99 2.23 -8.18
N ARG A 124 18.82 1.32 -7.65
CA ARG A 124 18.67 0.78 -6.29
C ARG A 124 19.51 1.57 -5.30
N VAL A 125 18.88 2.04 -4.23
CA VAL A 125 19.59 2.72 -3.12
C VAL A 125 20.23 1.68 -2.20
N GLY A 126 21.43 1.97 -1.68
CA GLY A 126 22.10 1.11 -0.70
C GLY A 126 22.63 -0.23 -1.22
N GLU A 127 22.78 -0.39 -2.54
CA GLU A 127 23.53 -1.52 -3.08
C GLU A 127 25.05 -1.31 -2.89
N ALA A 128 25.78 -2.40 -2.61
CA ALA A 128 27.19 -2.38 -2.23
C ALA A 128 28.04 -1.60 -3.25
N GLY A 129 28.44 -0.39 -2.87
CA GLY A 129 29.20 0.55 -3.70
C GLY A 129 28.97 2.02 -3.34
N ALA A 130 27.83 2.37 -2.76
CA ALA A 130 27.57 3.73 -2.30
C ALA A 130 26.53 3.74 -1.16
N GLY A 131 26.98 3.94 0.08
CA GLY A 131 26.10 4.40 1.17
C GLY A 131 25.40 3.34 2.03
N ASN A 132 24.98 3.81 3.20
CA ASN A 132 24.30 3.03 4.24
C ASN A 132 22.80 3.31 4.11
N ASP A 133 22.02 2.39 3.53
CA ASP A 133 20.55 2.50 3.47
C ASP A 133 19.93 1.84 4.71
N PRO A 134 19.28 2.60 5.62
CA PRO A 134 18.61 2.05 6.79
C PRO A 134 17.47 1.07 6.45
N ALA A 135 16.95 1.10 5.21
CA ALA A 135 15.93 0.16 4.75
C ALA A 135 16.53 -1.20 4.35
N ALA A 136 17.79 -1.25 3.92
CA ALA A 136 18.48 -2.49 3.60
C ALA A 136 18.68 -3.36 4.86
N ASP A 137 19.00 -2.73 6.00
CA ASP A 137 19.15 -3.38 7.31
C ASP A 137 17.83 -3.98 7.83
N GLN A 138 16.69 -3.49 7.34
CA GLN A 138 15.35 -3.96 7.72
C GLN A 138 14.79 -4.99 6.73
N GLY A 139 15.63 -5.50 5.84
CA GLY A 139 15.21 -6.45 4.81
C GLY A 139 14.23 -5.85 3.80
N ARG A 140 14.45 -4.60 3.42
CA ARG A 140 13.68 -3.90 2.39
C ARG A 140 14.62 -3.37 1.32
N SER A 141 14.10 -3.11 0.14
CA SER A 141 14.86 -2.49 -0.96
C SER A 141 14.10 -1.30 -1.51
N THR A 142 14.80 -0.19 -1.75
CA THR A 142 14.21 1.01 -2.35
C THR A 142 14.80 1.23 -3.74
N TRP A 143 13.90 1.34 -4.73
CA TRP A 143 14.22 1.51 -6.13
C TRP A 143 13.66 2.84 -6.62
N PHE A 144 14.46 3.63 -7.32
CA PHE A 144 14.07 4.91 -7.90
C PHE A 144 13.93 4.79 -9.42
N ALA A 145 12.77 5.13 -9.96
CA ALA A 145 12.62 5.40 -11.38
C ALA A 145 13.31 6.74 -11.70
N VAL A 146 14.34 6.70 -12.53
CA VAL A 146 15.25 7.85 -12.79
C VAL A 146 15.15 8.41 -14.21
N ASP A 147 14.33 7.80 -15.06
CA ASP A 147 14.16 8.14 -16.47
C ASP A 147 12.79 8.76 -16.75
N ARG A 148 12.25 9.53 -15.78
CA ARG A 148 10.96 10.23 -15.83
C ARG A 148 11.12 11.69 -15.40
N ALA A 149 10.10 12.52 -15.63
CA ALA A 149 10.13 13.94 -15.26
C ALA A 149 10.15 14.21 -13.74
N VAL A 150 9.75 13.20 -12.96
CA VAL A 150 9.74 13.16 -11.50
C VAL A 150 10.39 11.86 -11.05
N TYR A 151 11.13 11.90 -9.94
CA TYR A 151 11.67 10.68 -9.35
C TYR A 151 10.59 9.97 -8.54
N VAL A 152 10.46 8.66 -8.76
CA VAL A 152 9.49 7.81 -8.07
C VAL A 152 10.25 6.72 -7.33
N ALA A 153 10.13 6.66 -6.01
CA ALA A 153 10.66 5.58 -5.21
C ALA A 153 9.60 4.49 -4.98
N LEU A 154 10.03 3.24 -5.11
CA LEU A 154 9.30 2.03 -4.76
C LEU A 154 10.09 1.28 -3.68
N THR A 155 9.53 1.16 -2.49
CA THR A 155 10.12 0.37 -1.40
C THR A 155 9.41 -0.97 -1.28
N LEU A 156 10.15 -2.05 -1.44
CA LEU A 156 9.67 -3.43 -1.40
C LEU A 156 10.23 -4.18 -0.19
N PRO A 157 9.41 -4.94 0.56
CA PRO A 157 9.90 -5.91 1.52
C PRO A 157 10.63 -7.07 0.81
N GLN A 158 11.54 -7.72 1.52
CA GLN A 158 12.15 -8.97 1.05
C GLN A 158 11.06 -10.01 0.75
N GLY A 159 11.26 -10.79 -0.30
CA GLY A 159 10.30 -11.84 -0.70
C GLY A 159 9.06 -11.35 -1.46
N SER A 160 8.94 -10.05 -1.78
CA SER A 160 7.82 -9.52 -2.59
C SER A 160 7.66 -10.12 -3.99
N GLY A 161 8.68 -10.84 -4.47
CA GLY A 161 8.76 -11.28 -5.86
C GLY A 161 8.92 -10.11 -6.85
N PRO A 162 8.94 -10.41 -8.17
CA PRO A 162 9.11 -9.39 -9.21
C PRO A 162 7.82 -8.66 -9.59
N THR A 163 6.65 -9.25 -9.31
CA THR A 163 5.35 -8.75 -9.76
C THR A 163 5.10 -7.29 -9.39
N PRO A 164 5.32 -6.84 -8.13
CA PRO A 164 5.03 -5.45 -7.77
C PRO A 164 5.85 -4.43 -8.56
N ILE A 165 7.15 -4.67 -8.79
CA ILE A 165 7.97 -3.74 -9.56
C ILE A 165 7.61 -3.77 -11.05
N GLN A 166 7.19 -4.92 -11.59
CA GLN A 166 6.72 -5.03 -12.97
C GLN A 166 5.43 -4.24 -13.20
N GLU A 167 4.41 -4.44 -12.37
CA GLU A 167 3.13 -3.74 -12.49
C GLU A 167 3.27 -2.23 -12.28
N ILE A 168 4.04 -1.80 -11.27
CA ILE A 168 4.36 -0.38 -11.08
C ILE A 168 5.12 0.18 -12.28
N SER A 169 6.02 -0.59 -12.89
CA SER A 169 6.75 -0.15 -14.09
C SER A 169 5.82 0.09 -15.27
N ASP A 170 4.85 -0.80 -15.49
CA ASP A 170 3.85 -0.64 -16.56
C ASP A 170 3.01 0.64 -16.36
N ILE A 171 2.61 0.90 -15.12
CA ILE A 171 1.85 2.11 -14.78
C ILE A 171 2.70 3.36 -14.96
N ILE A 172 3.97 3.34 -14.51
CA ILE A 172 4.90 4.45 -14.71
C ILE A 172 5.12 4.70 -16.22
N ALA A 173 5.34 3.66 -17.02
CA ALA A 173 5.55 3.80 -18.46
C ALA A 173 4.32 4.38 -19.18
N LYS A 174 3.11 4.03 -18.72
CA LYS A 174 1.86 4.55 -19.27
C LYS A 174 1.56 5.99 -18.83
N SER A 175 1.84 6.33 -17.58
CA SER A 175 1.44 7.61 -16.98
C SER A 175 2.50 8.70 -17.12
N LEU A 176 3.78 8.32 -17.20
CA LEU A 176 4.91 9.24 -17.19
C LEU A 176 5.79 8.99 -18.41
N PRO A 177 5.90 9.95 -19.35
CA PRO A 177 6.79 9.83 -20.50
C PRO A 177 8.25 9.67 -20.09
N ALA A 178 8.98 8.82 -20.83
CA ALA A 178 10.41 8.64 -20.64
C ALA A 178 11.20 9.92 -20.94
N LYS A 179 12.26 10.16 -20.18
CA LYS A 179 13.23 11.23 -20.38
C LYS A 179 14.66 10.69 -20.22
N PRO A 180 15.67 11.35 -20.82
CA PRO A 180 17.07 11.06 -20.50
C PRO A 180 17.31 11.14 -18.99
N ILE A 181 18.12 10.21 -18.47
CA ILE A 181 18.51 10.19 -17.06
C ILE A 181 19.43 11.38 -16.72
N ASP A 182 19.38 11.85 -15.47
CA ASP A 182 20.18 12.99 -14.96
C ASP A 182 20.97 12.63 -13.68
N PRO A 183 21.97 11.72 -13.76
CA PRO A 183 22.80 11.38 -12.62
C PRO A 183 23.72 12.55 -12.21
N ALA A 184 24.07 12.63 -10.93
CA ALA A 184 25.06 13.60 -10.48
C ALA A 184 26.48 13.22 -10.96
N PRO A 185 27.43 14.17 -11.08
CA PRO A 185 28.82 13.84 -11.32
C PRO A 185 29.39 12.90 -10.23
N VAL A 186 30.39 12.08 -10.59
CA VAL A 186 31.19 11.35 -9.59
C VAL A 186 31.94 12.36 -8.72
N ARG A 187 31.93 12.14 -7.40
CA ARG A 187 32.66 12.97 -6.42
C ARG A 187 34.12 12.52 -6.32
#